data_AF-A0A0G2J4I4-F1
#
_entry.id   AF-A0A0G2J4I4-F1
#
_cell.length_a   1.000
_cell.length_b   1.000
_cell.length_c   1.000
_cell.angle_alpha   90.00
_cell.angle_beta   90.00
_cell.angle_gamma   90.00
#
_symmetry.space_group_name_H-M   'P 1'
#
loop_
_entity.id
_entity.type
_entity.pdbx_description
1 polymer ?
#
loop_
_entity_poly.entity_id
_entity_poly.type
_entity_poly.pdbx_seq_one_letter_code
_entity_poly.pdbx_strand_id
1 'polypeptide(L)'
;MRDASITIRGGQQLNGLFYGHWSNDSEGNLSVDARDVNIEVHGERYLDGIFGIHRGTGAIDVDVHRADIDIMASEVDSGDFGDSGGIAFVHGGDGNIDITAREVDIKVQGDRSVGIGGGQRYEGTGDVAIDVHDSTVMVTGETVAGIRSFNFSGEGDIHIHVDGGTITAKGPGSSGILVGLTGRTDSSRTGPIKAPAGVSVPTVDGGGGVFGEGPRPQTVVVDGQVRGGSILEQEEDSPVVGAGVRLYGGGRVEIGPNGSVSADSGIAVRAEGEEAALHVALNGRRPSEMVMGEIRNDDGMTTIEVNGVVLHDGMTGATGLLVPFGARDVSIGASEIVQGRVFRPADFLSGYAPRAAVFEAFPDFLLRLDQGEGAVGKRLRIPGSPAWIKVSGGQGSYEPDRSHVGATHDFNHFETEAGVEFGLFQGRTLTGWASLRRVAGSADVSAPTGGGKIDASGFGASAGTSWENTGGYHASGSVSLTRYKADLRTDGRGALKDDVGATA
;
A
#
# COMPACT_ATOMS: atom_id res chain seq x y z
N MET A 1 6.39 -33.00 11.04
CA MET A 1 5.43 -33.98 10.52
C MET A 1 5.25 -33.77 9.02
N ARG A 2 5.09 -34.84 8.23
CA ARG A 2 4.85 -34.74 6.78
C ARG A 2 3.78 -35.74 6.32
N ASP A 3 3.01 -35.38 5.30
CA ASP A 3 2.07 -36.24 4.59
C ASP A 3 1.10 -36.98 5.52
N ALA A 4 0.51 -36.26 6.47
CA ALA A 4 -0.30 -36.84 7.55
C ALA A 4 -1.74 -36.35 7.50
N SER A 5 -2.67 -37.23 7.88
CA SER A 5 -4.06 -36.88 8.14
C SER A 5 -4.41 -37.30 9.56
N ILE A 6 -4.87 -36.33 10.37
CA ILE A 6 -5.20 -36.50 11.79
C ILE A 6 -6.64 -36.08 11.99
N THR A 7 -7.46 -36.94 12.60
CA THR A 7 -8.81 -36.59 13.04
C THR A 7 -8.96 -36.92 14.51
N ILE A 8 -9.33 -35.93 15.33
CA ILE A 8 -9.53 -36.08 16.77
C ILE A 8 -10.96 -35.67 17.11
N ARG A 9 -11.63 -36.48 17.94
CA ARG A 9 -12.98 -36.23 18.44
C ARG A 9 -13.04 -36.50 19.94
N GLY A 10 -13.67 -35.63 20.70
CA GLY A 10 -13.78 -35.79 22.15
C GLY A 10 -14.48 -34.64 22.85
N GLY A 11 -14.33 -34.58 24.18
CA GLY A 11 -14.91 -33.52 25.01
C GLY A 11 -14.08 -32.25 24.99
N GLN A 12 -12.98 -32.20 25.74
CA GLN A 12 -12.21 -30.97 25.98
C GLN A 12 -10.71 -31.23 25.84
N GLN A 13 -9.92 -30.18 25.57
CA GLN A 13 -8.44 -30.23 25.52
C GLN A 13 -7.90 -31.18 24.46
N LEU A 14 -8.36 -31.03 23.21
CA LEU A 14 -7.97 -31.87 22.09
C LEU A 14 -6.95 -31.12 21.23
N ASN A 15 -5.82 -31.76 20.96
CA ASN A 15 -4.75 -31.16 20.16
C ASN A 15 -4.41 -32.12 19.01
N GLY A 16 -4.45 -31.66 17.77
CA GLY A 16 -4.00 -32.41 16.60
C GLY A 16 -2.52 -32.80 16.75
N LEU A 17 -1.69 -31.79 16.93
CA LEU A 17 -0.28 -31.90 17.30
C LEU A 17 -0.01 -31.09 18.57
N PHE A 18 0.63 -31.72 19.54
CA PHE A 18 1.02 -31.08 20.80
C PHE A 18 2.53 -31.19 21.02
N TYR A 19 3.17 -30.05 21.26
CA TYR A 19 4.56 -29.97 21.66
C TYR A 19 4.68 -29.24 22.99
N GLY A 20 5.38 -29.83 23.95
CA GLY A 20 5.44 -29.26 25.30
C GLY A 20 6.82 -29.41 25.90
N HIS A 21 7.40 -28.27 26.28
CA HIS A 21 8.59 -28.19 27.09
C HIS A 21 8.27 -27.41 28.39
N TRP A 22 8.19 -28.12 29.52
CA TRP A 22 7.59 -27.61 30.76
C TRP A 22 8.58 -27.22 31.86
N SER A 23 9.89 -27.46 31.69
CA SER A 23 10.88 -27.07 32.69
C SER A 23 11.21 -25.58 32.55
N ASN A 24 11.22 -24.86 33.67
CA ASN A 24 11.58 -23.44 33.70
C ASN A 24 13.11 -23.24 33.61
N ASP A 25 13.90 -24.22 34.07
CA ASP A 25 15.37 -24.10 34.19
C ASP A 25 16.14 -24.72 33.01
N SER A 26 15.45 -25.03 31.92
CA SER A 26 16.04 -25.69 30.76
C SER A 26 16.44 -24.70 29.68
N GLU A 27 17.51 -25.02 28.98
CA GLU A 27 17.88 -24.38 27.71
C GLU A 27 17.51 -25.30 26.54
N GLY A 28 17.01 -24.73 25.45
CA GLY A 28 16.76 -25.47 24.21
C GLY A 28 15.75 -24.78 23.31
N ASN A 29 15.80 -25.08 22.02
CA ASN A 29 14.83 -24.57 21.06
C ASN A 29 13.71 -25.61 20.84
N LEU A 30 12.48 -25.14 20.68
CA LEU A 30 11.37 -25.94 20.17
C LEU A 30 11.18 -25.63 18.68
N SER A 31 11.48 -26.59 17.81
CA SER A 31 11.26 -26.44 16.36
C SER A 31 10.19 -27.40 15.86
N VAL A 32 9.22 -26.89 15.10
CA VAL A 32 8.10 -27.63 14.51
C VAL A 32 8.07 -27.40 13.00
N ASP A 33 8.39 -28.42 12.21
CA ASP A 33 8.23 -28.43 10.74
C ASP A 33 7.03 -29.31 10.37
N ALA A 34 5.92 -28.73 9.91
CA ALA A 34 4.71 -29.44 9.50
C ALA A 34 4.39 -29.17 8.02
N ARG A 35 4.40 -30.21 7.18
CA ARG A 35 4.16 -30.08 5.73
C ARG A 35 3.14 -31.06 5.22
N ASP A 36 2.25 -30.63 4.32
CA ASP A 36 1.30 -31.54 3.67
C ASP A 36 0.45 -32.29 4.72
N VAL A 37 -0.06 -31.55 5.71
CA VAL A 37 -0.84 -32.11 6.82
C VAL A 37 -2.31 -31.69 6.73
N ASN A 38 -3.22 -32.62 6.98
CA ASN A 38 -4.64 -32.35 7.18
C ASN A 38 -5.01 -32.68 8.64
N ILE A 39 -5.52 -31.70 9.39
CA ILE A 39 -5.85 -31.83 10.81
C ILE A 39 -7.30 -31.42 11.02
N GLU A 40 -8.11 -32.36 11.51
CA GLU A 40 -9.50 -32.12 11.91
C GLU A 40 -9.64 -32.35 13.42
N VAL A 41 -10.11 -31.35 14.17
CA VAL A 41 -10.35 -31.46 15.61
C VAL A 41 -11.78 -31.04 15.93
N HIS A 42 -12.55 -31.96 16.52
CA HIS A 42 -13.92 -31.71 16.95
C HIS A 42 -14.08 -31.97 18.45
N GLY A 43 -14.62 -31.00 19.17
CA GLY A 43 -14.93 -31.14 20.60
C GLY A 43 -15.68 -29.93 21.14
N GLU A 44 -15.70 -29.75 22.46
CA GLU A 44 -16.43 -28.68 23.13
C GLU A 44 -15.58 -27.42 23.31
N ARG A 45 -14.35 -27.54 23.81
CA ARG A 45 -13.47 -26.41 24.13
C ARG A 45 -11.99 -26.79 24.23
N TYR A 46 -11.10 -25.81 24.10
CA TYR A 46 -9.65 -26.01 24.14
C TYR A 46 -9.20 -26.97 23.04
N LEU A 47 -9.55 -26.61 21.80
CA LEU A 47 -9.25 -27.40 20.63
C LEU A 47 -8.14 -26.70 19.85
N ASP A 48 -7.04 -27.39 19.59
CA ASP A 48 -5.94 -26.84 18.83
C ASP A 48 -5.52 -27.76 17.68
N GLY A 49 -5.28 -27.19 16.50
CA GLY A 49 -4.70 -27.92 15.38
C GLY A 49 -3.25 -28.29 15.67
N ILE A 50 -2.43 -27.26 15.83
CA ILE A 50 -1.02 -27.37 16.23
C ILE A 50 -0.81 -26.46 17.44
N PHE A 51 -0.48 -27.06 18.58
CA PHE A 51 -0.22 -26.34 19.82
C PHE A 51 1.20 -26.58 20.33
N GLY A 52 1.84 -25.53 20.83
CA GLY A 52 3.11 -25.62 21.52
C GLY A 52 3.22 -24.77 22.77
N ILE A 53 3.94 -25.28 23.77
CA ILE A 53 4.35 -24.51 24.94
C ILE A 53 5.83 -24.73 25.27
N HIS A 54 6.56 -23.65 25.54
CA HIS A 54 7.96 -23.69 25.97
C HIS A 54 8.15 -22.81 27.21
N ARG A 55 8.60 -23.37 28.34
CA ARG A 55 8.78 -22.62 29.60
C ARG A 55 10.23 -22.27 29.95
N GLY A 56 11.21 -22.75 29.19
CA GLY A 56 12.63 -22.52 29.44
C GLY A 56 13.19 -21.36 28.60
N THR A 57 14.52 -21.29 28.52
CA THR A 57 15.24 -20.40 27.62
C THR A 57 15.44 -21.04 26.25
N GLY A 58 15.16 -20.32 25.17
CA GLY A 58 15.40 -20.73 23.79
C GLY A 58 14.22 -20.39 22.87
N ALA A 59 14.42 -20.52 21.56
CA ALA A 59 13.43 -20.06 20.59
C ALA A 59 12.35 -21.12 20.31
N ILE A 60 11.14 -20.66 19.98
CA ILE A 60 10.11 -21.44 19.29
C ILE A 60 10.18 -21.08 17.80
N ASP A 61 10.41 -22.07 16.95
CA ASP A 61 10.43 -21.93 15.49
C ASP A 61 9.41 -22.88 14.86
N VAL A 62 8.43 -22.35 14.15
CA VAL A 62 7.29 -23.10 13.62
C VAL A 62 7.15 -22.81 12.13
N ASP A 63 7.38 -23.81 11.28
CA ASP A 63 7.19 -23.74 9.83
C ASP A 63 6.05 -24.68 9.43
N VAL A 64 4.92 -24.11 9.01
CA VAL A 64 3.75 -24.85 8.52
C VAL A 64 3.54 -24.53 7.04
N HIS A 65 3.53 -25.56 6.20
CA HIS A 65 3.44 -25.39 4.75
C HIS A 65 2.46 -26.39 4.12
N ARG A 66 1.52 -25.90 3.29
CA ARG A 66 0.50 -26.73 2.62
C ARG A 66 -0.30 -27.57 3.61
N ALA A 67 -0.97 -26.91 4.54
CA ALA A 67 -1.78 -27.57 5.57
C ALA A 67 -3.25 -27.19 5.44
N ASP A 68 -4.14 -28.14 5.73
CA ASP A 68 -5.57 -27.91 5.96
C ASP A 68 -5.87 -28.20 7.42
N ILE A 69 -6.36 -27.21 8.17
CA ILE A 69 -6.62 -27.31 9.61
C ILE A 69 -8.06 -26.86 9.86
N ASP A 70 -8.92 -27.81 10.25
CA ASP A 70 -10.32 -27.57 10.57
C ASP A 70 -10.60 -27.88 12.05
N ILE A 71 -10.93 -26.84 12.81
CA ILE A 71 -11.21 -26.90 14.24
C ILE A 71 -12.65 -26.50 14.47
N MET A 72 -13.47 -27.45 14.93
CA MET A 72 -14.90 -27.24 15.19
C MET A 72 -15.20 -27.43 16.68
N ALA A 73 -15.29 -26.32 17.41
CA ALA A 73 -15.85 -26.33 18.76
C ALA A 73 -17.39 -26.36 18.68
N SER A 74 -18.00 -27.32 19.36
CA SER A 74 -19.44 -27.36 19.58
C SER A 74 -19.83 -26.28 20.57
N GLU A 75 -20.94 -25.59 20.29
CA GLU A 75 -21.52 -24.60 21.18
C GLU A 75 -21.77 -25.23 22.56
N VAL A 76 -21.16 -24.67 23.61
CA VAL A 76 -21.34 -25.15 24.98
C VAL A 76 -22.34 -24.23 25.66
N ASP A 77 -23.51 -24.75 26.03
CA ASP A 77 -24.60 -24.03 26.72
C ASP A 77 -24.19 -23.33 28.04
N SER A 78 -22.96 -23.54 28.51
CA SER A 78 -22.51 -23.11 29.83
C SER A 78 -22.06 -21.65 29.96
N GLY A 79 -22.05 -20.86 28.88
CA GLY A 79 -21.49 -19.50 28.90
C GLY A 79 -19.96 -19.44 29.14
N ASP A 80 -19.31 -20.60 29.29
CA ASP A 80 -17.87 -20.76 29.26
C ASP A 80 -17.41 -20.79 27.81
N PHE A 81 -16.77 -19.72 27.35
CA PHE A 81 -16.26 -19.65 25.99
C PHE A 81 -15.07 -20.61 25.80
N GLY A 82 -15.09 -21.40 24.73
CA GLY A 82 -14.05 -22.38 24.43
C GLY A 82 -12.93 -21.81 23.57
N ASP A 83 -11.85 -21.36 24.19
CA ASP A 83 -10.65 -20.89 23.47
C ASP A 83 -10.12 -22.04 22.58
N SER A 84 -10.01 -21.81 21.27
CA SER A 84 -9.48 -22.81 20.32
C SER A 84 -8.47 -22.16 19.35
N GLY A 85 -7.53 -22.93 18.82
CA GLY A 85 -6.42 -22.45 17.99
C GLY A 85 -6.23 -23.25 16.70
N GLY A 86 -5.94 -22.58 15.58
CA GLY A 86 -5.41 -23.29 14.40
C GLY A 86 -3.95 -23.69 14.63
N ILE A 87 -3.09 -22.69 14.76
CA ILE A 87 -1.68 -22.80 15.13
C ILE A 87 -1.46 -21.88 16.34
N ALA A 88 -1.09 -22.41 17.50
CA ALA A 88 -0.98 -21.62 18.72
C ALA A 88 0.27 -21.99 19.54
N PHE A 89 1.13 -21.02 19.80
CA PHE A 89 2.35 -21.22 20.58
C PHE A 89 2.49 -20.21 21.71
N VAL A 90 2.88 -20.71 22.88
CA VAL A 90 3.12 -19.88 24.07
C VAL A 90 4.52 -20.12 24.60
N HIS A 91 5.27 -19.04 24.78
CA HIS A 91 6.58 -19.07 25.41
C HIS A 91 6.48 -18.48 26.82
N GLY A 92 7.11 -19.10 27.81
CA GLY A 92 7.02 -18.76 29.23
C GLY A 92 8.34 -18.33 29.87
N GLY A 93 9.44 -18.35 29.10
CA GLY A 93 10.78 -17.92 29.51
C GLY A 93 11.38 -16.95 28.49
N ASP A 94 12.71 -16.89 28.39
CA ASP A 94 13.40 -16.03 27.42
C ASP A 94 13.62 -16.71 26.06
N GLY A 95 13.24 -16.05 24.97
CA GLY A 95 13.49 -16.51 23.60
C GLY A 95 12.41 -16.06 22.63
N ASN A 96 12.74 -16.08 21.34
CA ASN A 96 11.84 -15.61 20.29
C ASN A 96 10.77 -16.66 19.94
N ILE A 97 9.65 -16.20 19.41
CA ILE A 97 8.63 -17.04 18.77
C ILE A 97 8.57 -16.63 17.30
N ASP A 98 8.96 -17.53 16.41
CA ASP A 98 8.87 -17.36 14.97
C ASP A 98 7.85 -18.36 14.42
N ILE A 99 6.74 -17.88 13.86
CA ILE A 99 5.70 -18.71 13.24
C ILE A 99 5.59 -18.32 11.78
N THR A 100 5.89 -19.25 10.89
CA THR A 100 5.72 -19.12 9.45
C THR A 100 4.64 -20.06 8.96
N ALA A 101 3.61 -19.52 8.30
CA ALA A 101 2.54 -20.27 7.66
C ALA A 101 2.50 -19.96 6.16
N ARG A 102 2.61 -20.98 5.30
CA ARG A 102 2.65 -20.82 3.84
C ARG A 102 1.65 -21.75 3.17
N GLU A 103 0.83 -21.23 2.27
CA GLU A 103 -0.19 -22.02 1.55
C GLU A 103 -1.08 -22.86 2.50
N VAL A 104 -1.47 -22.30 3.66
CA VAL A 104 -2.33 -23.00 4.63
C VAL A 104 -3.80 -22.58 4.50
N ASP A 105 -4.73 -23.51 4.71
CA ASP A 105 -6.16 -23.25 4.91
C ASP A 105 -6.51 -23.58 6.36
N ILE A 106 -6.87 -22.59 7.15
CA ILE A 106 -7.22 -22.72 8.57
C ILE A 106 -8.66 -22.28 8.75
N LYS A 107 -9.50 -23.18 9.26
CA LYS A 107 -10.89 -22.90 9.66
C LYS A 107 -11.03 -23.20 11.13
N VAL A 108 -11.39 -22.19 11.92
CA VAL A 108 -11.59 -22.35 13.36
C VAL A 108 -12.96 -21.79 13.73
N GLN A 109 -13.79 -22.62 14.33
CA GLN A 109 -15.08 -22.24 14.87
C GLN A 109 -15.08 -22.38 16.39
N GLY A 110 -15.38 -21.30 17.09
CA GLY A 110 -15.48 -21.25 18.54
C GLY A 110 -15.25 -19.85 19.07
N ASP A 111 -15.88 -19.51 20.19
CA ASP A 111 -15.71 -18.19 20.81
C ASP A 111 -14.30 -18.03 21.40
N ARG A 112 -13.78 -16.79 21.41
CA ARG A 112 -12.41 -16.41 21.85
C ARG A 112 -11.26 -17.11 21.11
N SER A 113 -11.56 -17.85 20.04
CA SER A 113 -10.59 -18.60 19.25
C SER A 113 -9.61 -17.74 18.45
N VAL A 114 -8.53 -18.38 18.02
CA VAL A 114 -7.47 -17.80 17.20
C VAL A 114 -7.17 -18.70 16.00
N GLY A 115 -6.90 -18.10 14.84
CA GLY A 115 -6.39 -18.83 13.68
C GLY A 115 -4.92 -19.15 13.87
N ILE A 116 -4.08 -18.11 13.94
CA ILE A 116 -2.64 -18.21 14.22
C ILE A 116 -2.28 -17.34 15.43
N GLY A 117 -1.65 -17.94 16.44
CA GLY A 117 -1.39 -17.34 17.73
C GLY A 117 0.05 -17.54 18.20
N GLY A 118 0.70 -16.47 18.62
CA GLY A 118 2.01 -16.51 19.29
C GLY A 118 1.99 -15.62 20.51
N GLY A 119 2.58 -16.04 21.63
CA GLY A 119 2.73 -15.08 22.72
C GLY A 119 3.63 -15.47 23.88
N GLN A 120 4.20 -14.43 24.47
CA GLN A 120 5.07 -14.50 25.64
C GLN A 120 4.25 -14.35 26.91
N ARG A 121 4.30 -15.35 27.78
CA ARG A 121 3.64 -15.41 29.08
C ARG A 121 4.67 -15.13 30.18
N TYR A 122 4.25 -14.40 31.22
CA TYR A 122 5.11 -14.01 32.35
C TYR A 122 6.26 -13.09 31.95
N GLU A 123 7.32 -13.02 32.77
CA GLU A 123 8.45 -12.09 32.65
C GLU A 123 9.44 -12.44 31.52
N GLY A 124 9.14 -13.43 30.69
CA GLY A 124 10.02 -13.90 29.62
C GLY A 124 10.22 -12.85 28.52
N THR A 125 11.46 -12.62 28.10
CA THR A 125 11.83 -11.67 27.04
C THR A 125 11.93 -12.35 25.68
N GLY A 126 11.63 -11.65 24.60
CA GLY A 126 11.83 -12.15 23.24
C GLY A 126 10.82 -11.62 22.24
N ASP A 127 11.23 -11.64 20.98
CA ASP A 127 10.41 -11.15 19.88
C ASP A 127 9.35 -12.18 19.50
N VAL A 128 8.23 -11.72 18.94
CA VAL A 128 7.20 -12.57 18.36
C VAL A 128 7.00 -12.18 16.90
N ALA A 129 7.42 -13.05 15.98
CA ALA A 129 7.21 -12.91 14.55
C ALA A 129 6.16 -13.91 14.06
N ILE A 130 5.17 -13.43 13.31
CA ILE A 130 4.18 -14.26 12.62
C ILE A 130 4.15 -13.86 11.15
N ASP A 131 4.67 -14.72 10.28
CA ASP A 131 4.70 -14.54 8.83
C ASP A 131 3.69 -15.48 8.16
N VAL A 132 2.76 -14.92 7.39
CA VAL A 132 1.71 -15.65 6.70
C VAL A 132 1.79 -15.35 5.21
N HIS A 133 2.02 -16.37 4.37
CA HIS A 133 2.13 -16.24 2.92
C HIS A 133 1.06 -17.06 2.20
N ASP A 134 0.34 -16.44 1.26
CA ASP A 134 -0.60 -17.12 0.35
C ASP A 134 -1.59 -18.08 1.04
N SER A 135 -2.03 -17.72 2.25
CA SER A 135 -2.82 -18.59 3.12
C SER A 135 -4.24 -18.05 3.33
N THR A 136 -5.19 -18.93 3.64
CA THR A 136 -6.55 -18.58 4.04
C THR A 136 -6.74 -18.93 5.50
N VAL A 137 -7.05 -17.94 6.34
CA VAL A 137 -7.35 -18.13 7.76
C VAL A 137 -8.74 -17.57 8.03
N MET A 138 -9.66 -18.43 8.45
CA MET A 138 -11.04 -18.09 8.74
C MET A 138 -11.38 -18.52 10.15
N VAL A 139 -11.73 -17.55 10.99
CA VAL A 139 -12.09 -17.79 12.39
C VAL A 139 -13.47 -17.23 12.63
N THR A 140 -14.38 -18.04 13.16
CA THR A 140 -15.77 -17.65 13.43
C THR A 140 -16.12 -17.86 14.90
N GLY A 141 -16.66 -16.82 15.53
CA GLY A 141 -17.11 -16.83 16.93
C GLY A 141 -17.15 -15.42 17.50
N GLU A 142 -17.56 -15.30 18.76
CA GLU A 142 -17.49 -14.07 19.52
C GLU A 142 -16.05 -13.78 19.98
N THR A 143 -15.57 -12.55 19.82
CA THR A 143 -14.23 -12.07 20.25
C THR A 143 -13.05 -12.90 19.73
N VAL A 144 -13.18 -13.43 18.51
CA VAL A 144 -12.12 -14.23 17.88
C VAL A 144 -11.08 -13.36 17.19
N ALA A 145 -9.92 -13.95 16.89
CA ALA A 145 -8.90 -13.28 16.09
C ALA A 145 -8.38 -14.18 14.96
N GLY A 146 -8.21 -13.63 13.76
CA GLY A 146 -7.54 -14.36 12.67
C GLY A 146 -6.09 -14.65 13.04
N ILE A 147 -5.36 -13.58 13.36
CA ILE A 147 -4.02 -13.66 13.97
C ILE A 147 -4.06 -12.95 15.33
N ARG A 148 -3.48 -13.57 16.37
CA ARG A 148 -3.35 -12.97 17.70
C ARG A 148 -1.89 -13.03 18.16
N SER A 149 -1.35 -11.91 18.60
CA SER A 149 -0.07 -11.88 19.30
C SER A 149 -0.14 -11.10 20.60
N PHE A 150 0.55 -11.59 21.61
CA PHE A 150 0.63 -10.95 22.91
C PHE A 150 1.99 -11.13 23.57
N ASN A 151 2.36 -10.14 24.39
CA ASN A 151 3.49 -10.24 25.29
C ASN A 151 3.04 -9.68 26.64
N PHE A 152 2.84 -10.55 27.64
CA PHE A 152 2.19 -10.21 28.91
C PHE A 152 3.02 -9.26 29.78
N SER A 153 4.33 -9.48 29.87
CA SER A 153 5.23 -8.67 30.71
C SER A 153 6.68 -8.61 30.22
N GLY A 154 7.04 -9.40 29.20
CA GLY A 154 8.37 -9.45 28.61
C GLY A 154 8.78 -8.23 27.82
N GLU A 155 10.08 -8.04 27.67
CA GLU A 155 10.66 -7.20 26.61
C GLU A 155 10.57 -7.93 25.25
N GLY A 156 10.63 -7.20 24.14
CA GLY A 156 10.60 -7.77 22.79
C GLY A 156 9.57 -7.13 21.86
N ASP A 157 9.84 -7.23 20.57
CA ASP A 157 9.04 -6.65 19.51
C ASP A 157 7.98 -7.65 19.01
N ILE A 158 6.86 -7.14 18.49
CA ILE A 158 5.88 -7.97 17.79
C ILE A 158 5.86 -7.58 16.31
N HIS A 159 6.11 -8.55 15.45
CA HIS A 159 6.04 -8.41 14.00
C HIS A 159 5.00 -9.39 13.43
N ILE A 160 4.03 -8.87 12.68
CA ILE A 160 3.06 -9.69 11.94
C ILE A 160 3.11 -9.26 10.49
N HIS A 161 3.31 -10.22 9.59
CA HIS A 161 3.36 -9.97 8.16
C HIS A 161 2.39 -10.90 7.44
N VAL A 162 1.47 -10.33 6.66
CA VAL A 162 0.51 -11.06 5.83
C VAL A 162 0.81 -10.74 4.37
N ASP A 163 1.49 -11.64 3.67
CA ASP A 163 1.91 -11.50 2.29
C ASP A 163 1.00 -12.36 1.38
N GLY A 164 0.05 -11.70 0.70
CA GLY A 164 -1.01 -12.41 -0.01
C GLY A 164 -2.02 -13.10 0.91
N GLY A 165 -2.88 -13.94 0.32
CA GLY A 165 -3.90 -14.68 1.08
C GLY A 165 -5.02 -13.83 1.70
N THR A 166 -5.78 -14.44 2.61
CA THR A 166 -6.92 -13.82 3.31
C THR A 166 -6.96 -14.21 4.79
N ILE A 167 -7.11 -13.24 5.68
CA ILE A 167 -7.32 -13.40 7.12
C ILE A 167 -8.69 -12.83 7.46
N THR A 168 -9.62 -13.67 7.91
CA THR A 168 -10.99 -13.27 8.23
C THR A 168 -11.36 -13.74 9.62
N ALA A 169 -11.73 -12.80 10.49
CA ALA A 169 -12.32 -13.05 11.79
C ALA A 169 -13.78 -12.58 11.78
N LYS A 170 -14.73 -13.50 11.94
CA LYS A 170 -16.16 -13.24 11.84
C LYS A 170 -16.84 -13.40 13.19
N GLY A 171 -17.63 -12.40 13.56
CA GLY A 171 -18.47 -12.39 14.76
C GLY A 171 -18.31 -11.12 15.59
N PRO A 172 -19.11 -10.95 16.65
CA PRO A 172 -19.08 -9.76 17.49
C PRO A 172 -17.74 -9.60 18.22
N GLY A 173 -17.16 -8.40 18.19
CA GLY A 173 -15.90 -8.07 18.87
C GLY A 173 -14.65 -8.70 18.25
N SER A 174 -14.79 -9.38 17.12
CA SER A 174 -13.73 -10.16 16.48
C SER A 174 -12.80 -9.29 15.65
N SER A 175 -11.50 -9.59 15.64
CA SER A 175 -10.49 -8.78 14.93
C SER A 175 -9.72 -9.61 13.91
N GLY A 176 -9.46 -9.08 12.71
CA GLY A 176 -8.66 -9.81 11.72
C GLY A 176 -7.26 -10.12 12.28
N ILE A 177 -6.59 -9.09 12.77
CA ILE A 177 -5.32 -9.16 13.50
C ILE A 177 -5.47 -8.44 14.84
N LEU A 178 -5.04 -9.08 15.93
CA LEU A 178 -5.06 -8.53 17.28
C LEU A 178 -3.67 -8.58 17.92
N VAL A 179 -3.13 -7.43 18.29
CA VAL A 179 -1.77 -7.31 18.85
C VAL A 179 -1.78 -6.63 20.21
N GLY A 180 -0.95 -7.11 21.13
CA GLY A 180 -0.60 -6.38 22.36
C GLY A 180 -1.51 -6.65 23.56
N LEU A 181 -2.28 -7.74 23.57
CA LEU A 181 -3.07 -8.11 24.76
C LEU A 181 -2.16 -8.36 25.97
N THR A 182 -2.02 -7.40 26.88
CA THR A 182 -1.35 -7.61 28.16
C THR A 182 -2.35 -8.13 29.18
N GLY A 183 -2.06 -9.26 29.81
CA GLY A 183 -2.88 -9.74 30.91
C GLY A 183 -2.66 -8.98 32.20
N ARG A 184 -3.79 -8.62 32.82
CA ARG A 184 -4.14 -8.87 34.22
C ARG A 184 -3.06 -9.61 35.02
N THR A 185 -2.04 -8.92 35.51
CA THR A 185 -1.23 -9.43 36.63
C THR A 185 -1.80 -8.97 37.97
N ASP A 186 -2.56 -7.88 38.02
CA ASP A 186 -3.34 -7.46 39.19
C ASP A 186 -4.63 -6.73 38.79
N SER A 187 -5.57 -6.60 39.71
CA SER A 187 -6.93 -6.07 39.51
C SER A 187 -7.06 -4.63 38.97
N SER A 188 -5.95 -3.94 38.66
CA SER A 188 -5.96 -2.63 37.99
C SER A 188 -5.86 -2.79 36.47
N ARG A 189 -7.01 -2.64 35.79
CA ARG A 189 -7.22 -2.86 34.35
C ARG A 189 -6.68 -1.77 33.41
N THR A 190 -5.85 -0.82 33.85
CA THR A 190 -5.77 0.49 33.16
C THR A 190 -4.40 1.15 33.07
N GLY A 191 -3.29 0.45 33.31
CA GLY A 191 -1.96 1.05 33.10
C GLY A 191 -1.59 1.07 31.60
N PRO A 192 -1.05 2.18 31.05
CA PRO A 192 -0.50 2.18 29.70
C PRO A 192 0.62 1.13 29.56
N ILE A 193 0.69 0.48 28.39
CA ILE A 193 1.75 -0.47 28.06
C ILE A 193 3.03 0.34 27.87
N LYS A 194 3.83 0.44 28.94
CA LYS A 194 5.16 1.02 28.85
C LYS A 194 6.09 0.03 28.16
N ALA A 195 6.72 0.47 27.09
CA ALA A 195 7.93 -0.11 26.57
C ALA A 195 9.00 -0.07 27.66
N PRO A 196 9.87 -1.07 27.70
CA PRO A 196 11.11 -0.97 28.45
C PRO A 196 11.83 0.33 28.08
N ALA A 197 12.42 1.01 29.06
CA ALA A 197 13.20 2.21 28.80
C ALA A 197 14.35 1.88 27.82
N GLY A 198 14.39 2.56 26.67
CA GLY A 198 15.48 2.41 25.68
C GLY A 198 15.13 1.70 24.38
N VAL A 199 13.88 1.26 24.18
CA VAL A 199 13.44 0.70 22.89
C VAL A 199 13.15 1.81 21.89
N SER A 200 13.88 1.83 20.77
CA SER A 200 13.74 2.82 19.69
C SER A 200 12.85 2.29 18.57
N VAL A 201 11.72 2.95 18.30
CA VAL A 201 10.96 2.70 17.06
C VAL A 201 11.65 3.45 15.91
N PRO A 202 11.96 2.80 14.78
CA PRO A 202 12.48 3.49 13.60
C PRO A 202 11.46 4.52 13.09
N THR A 203 11.84 5.79 13.07
CA THR A 203 11.07 6.81 12.34
C THR A 203 11.34 6.67 10.84
N VAL A 204 10.42 7.17 10.01
CA VAL A 204 10.50 7.14 8.53
C VAL A 204 11.82 7.74 8.01
N ASP A 205 12.38 8.70 8.74
CA ASP A 205 13.60 9.40 8.34
C ASP A 205 14.89 8.71 8.81
N GLY A 206 14.81 7.52 9.40
CA GLY A 206 15.97 6.80 9.95
C GLY A 206 16.61 7.47 11.18
N GLY A 207 16.05 8.60 11.63
CA GLY A 207 16.41 9.25 12.88
C GLY A 207 15.64 8.58 14.01
N GLY A 208 16.14 7.45 14.52
CA GLY A 208 15.56 6.79 15.70
C GLY A 208 15.40 7.78 16.84
N GLY A 209 14.19 8.29 17.03
CA GLY A 209 13.83 9.07 18.19
C GLY A 209 13.80 8.10 19.36
N VAL A 210 14.61 8.35 20.38
CA VAL A 210 14.46 7.65 21.65
C VAL A 210 13.16 8.17 22.26
N PHE A 211 12.05 7.44 22.06
CA PHE A 211 10.89 7.60 22.90
C PHE A 211 11.36 7.20 24.31
N GLY A 212 11.52 8.16 25.23
CA GLY A 212 11.63 7.80 26.66
C GLY A 212 10.38 7.03 27.07
N GLU A 213 10.47 6.00 27.92
CA GLU A 213 9.35 5.13 28.37
C GLU A 213 8.11 5.18 27.43
N GLY A 214 8.25 4.72 26.18
CA GLY A 214 7.23 4.88 25.13
C GLY A 214 6.33 3.65 24.96
N PRO A 215 5.44 3.59 23.98
CA PRO A 215 4.72 2.35 23.63
C PRO A 215 5.66 1.31 22.99
N ARG A 216 5.41 0.02 23.22
CA ARG A 216 6.22 -1.10 22.67
C ARG A 216 6.18 -1.11 21.14
N PRO A 217 7.29 -1.42 20.43
CA PRO A 217 7.26 -1.58 18.98
C PRO A 217 6.40 -2.77 18.59
N GLN A 218 5.35 -2.45 17.84
CA GLN A 218 4.45 -3.42 17.26
C GLN A 218 4.32 -3.05 15.79
N THR A 219 4.60 -3.99 14.90
CA THR A 219 4.52 -3.77 13.45
C THR A 219 3.62 -4.81 12.82
N VAL A 220 2.62 -4.35 12.07
CA VAL A 220 1.74 -5.18 11.27
C VAL A 220 1.89 -4.75 9.82
N VAL A 221 2.36 -5.65 8.95
CA VAL A 221 2.48 -5.44 7.51
C VAL A 221 1.40 -6.27 6.82
N VAL A 222 0.57 -5.63 6.00
CA VAL A 222 -0.54 -6.26 5.29
C VAL A 222 -0.38 -6.05 3.79
N ASP A 223 0.01 -7.12 3.10
CA ASP A 223 0.03 -7.26 1.63
C ASP A 223 -0.99 -8.30 1.11
N GLY A 224 -1.87 -8.78 2.00
CA GLY A 224 -3.04 -9.62 1.69
C GLY A 224 -4.37 -8.95 2.03
N GLN A 225 -5.42 -9.74 2.25
CA GLN A 225 -6.71 -9.23 2.72
C GLN A 225 -6.92 -9.54 4.20
N VAL A 226 -7.24 -8.52 5.01
CA VAL A 226 -7.55 -8.68 6.44
C VAL A 226 -8.94 -8.12 6.72
N ARG A 227 -9.81 -8.94 7.33
CA ARG A 227 -11.16 -8.56 7.71
C ARG A 227 -11.48 -8.92 9.16
N GLY A 228 -11.93 -7.93 9.93
CA GLY A 228 -12.48 -8.10 11.26
C GLY A 228 -14.01 -8.25 11.29
N GLY A 229 -14.52 -8.53 12.49
CA GLY A 229 -15.93 -8.76 12.75
C GLY A 229 -16.70 -7.50 13.14
N SER A 230 -17.86 -7.70 13.77
CA SER A 230 -18.80 -6.64 14.13
C SER A 230 -18.56 -6.09 15.53
N ILE A 231 -19.42 -5.19 15.99
CA ILE A 231 -19.43 -4.71 17.38
C ILE A 231 -20.06 -5.78 18.28
N LEU A 232 -19.46 -6.01 19.45
CA LEU A 232 -20.08 -6.73 20.56
C LEU A 232 -20.56 -5.71 21.60
N GLU A 233 -21.87 -5.60 21.74
CA GLU A 233 -22.52 -4.81 22.79
C GLU A 233 -22.36 -5.53 24.14
N GLN A 234 -21.89 -4.82 25.16
CA GLN A 234 -21.80 -5.34 26.54
C GLN A 234 -22.66 -4.47 27.46
N GLU A 235 -23.39 -5.11 28.39
CA GLU A 235 -24.39 -4.39 29.21
C GLU A 235 -23.77 -3.42 30.23
N GLU A 236 -22.53 -3.65 30.68
CA GLU A 236 -21.88 -2.87 31.75
C GLU A 236 -20.52 -2.25 31.38
N ASP A 237 -19.94 -2.61 30.24
CA ASP A 237 -18.60 -2.17 29.80
C ASP A 237 -18.68 -1.45 28.43
N SER A 238 -17.62 -0.71 28.07
CA SER A 238 -17.52 -0.13 26.72
C SER A 238 -17.56 -1.24 25.65
N PRO A 239 -18.28 -1.05 24.53
CA PRO A 239 -18.46 -2.10 23.54
C PRO A 239 -17.12 -2.60 23.01
N VAL A 240 -16.99 -3.91 22.83
CA VAL A 240 -15.82 -4.50 22.20
C VAL A 240 -16.02 -4.37 20.70
N VAL A 241 -15.35 -3.39 20.08
CA VAL A 241 -15.46 -3.16 18.64
C VAL A 241 -14.43 -4.03 17.92
N GLY A 242 -14.92 -4.94 17.08
CA GLY A 242 -14.07 -5.68 16.14
C GLY A 242 -13.37 -4.73 15.16
N ALA A 243 -12.18 -5.08 14.69
CA ALA A 243 -11.45 -4.28 13.70
C ALA A 243 -10.65 -5.17 12.74
N GLY A 244 -10.27 -4.64 11.58
CA GLY A 244 -9.38 -5.35 10.67
C GLY A 244 -8.04 -5.62 11.34
N VAL A 245 -7.39 -4.55 11.81
CA VAL A 245 -6.20 -4.61 12.67
C VAL A 245 -6.49 -3.85 13.96
N ARG A 246 -6.26 -4.49 15.11
CA ARG A 246 -6.43 -3.91 16.44
C ARG A 246 -5.14 -4.03 17.24
N LEU A 247 -4.60 -2.90 17.70
CA LEU A 247 -3.37 -2.83 18.50
C LEU A 247 -3.64 -2.21 19.87
N TYR A 248 -3.17 -2.85 20.92
CA TYR A 248 -3.12 -2.27 22.26
C TYR A 248 -1.78 -1.55 22.46
N GLY A 249 -1.82 -0.30 22.90
CA GLY A 249 -0.65 0.58 23.06
C GLY A 249 -0.20 1.29 21.77
N GLY A 250 -0.86 1.04 20.63
CA GLY A 250 -0.44 1.58 19.34
C GLY A 250 0.59 0.70 18.62
N GLY A 251 1.31 1.28 17.67
CA GLY A 251 2.26 0.60 16.80
C GLY A 251 2.22 1.12 15.36
N ARG A 252 2.87 0.40 14.46
CA ARG A 252 2.92 0.67 13.03
C ARG A 252 2.07 -0.34 12.27
N VAL A 253 1.19 0.16 11.41
CA VAL A 253 0.43 -0.63 10.44
C VAL A 253 0.82 -0.19 9.06
N GLU A 254 1.49 -1.06 8.31
CA GLU A 254 1.80 -0.86 6.91
C GLU A 254 0.84 -1.68 6.07
N ILE A 255 0.13 -1.02 5.15
CA ILE A 255 -0.70 -1.70 4.16
C ILE A 255 0.00 -1.48 2.83
N GLY A 256 0.46 -2.55 2.21
CA GLY A 256 1.20 -2.51 0.96
C GLY A 256 0.30 -2.54 -0.28
N PRO A 257 0.88 -2.59 -1.49
CA PRO A 257 0.17 -2.40 -2.76
C PRO A 257 -0.97 -3.39 -2.98
N ASN A 258 -0.85 -4.62 -2.46
CA ASN A 258 -1.89 -5.65 -2.61
C ASN A 258 -2.79 -5.76 -1.36
N GLY A 259 -2.39 -5.07 -0.29
CA GLY A 259 -3.01 -5.09 1.02
C GLY A 259 -4.37 -4.40 1.11
N SER A 260 -5.34 -4.99 1.80
CA SER A 260 -6.58 -4.30 2.19
C SER A 260 -7.04 -4.72 3.59
N VAL A 261 -7.50 -3.75 4.37
CA VAL A 261 -7.97 -3.93 5.74
C VAL A 261 -9.41 -3.42 5.87
N SER A 262 -10.28 -4.22 6.50
CA SER A 262 -11.70 -3.92 6.67
C SER A 262 -12.26 -4.55 7.96
N ALA A 263 -13.46 -4.16 8.37
CA ALA A 263 -14.23 -4.90 9.37
C ALA A 263 -15.72 -4.65 9.23
N ASP A 264 -16.53 -5.59 9.70
CA ASP A 264 -18.00 -5.45 9.72
C ASP A 264 -18.47 -4.34 10.68
N SER A 265 -17.65 -4.00 11.68
CA SER A 265 -17.86 -2.85 12.56
C SER A 265 -17.69 -1.48 11.86
N GLY A 266 -17.11 -1.48 10.66
CA GLY A 266 -16.67 -0.27 9.98
C GLY A 266 -15.32 0.28 10.45
N ILE A 267 -14.61 -0.38 11.38
CA ILE A 267 -13.27 0.03 11.83
C ILE A 267 -12.20 -0.83 11.18
N ALA A 268 -11.43 -0.25 10.25
CA ALA A 268 -10.35 -0.96 9.57
C ALA A 268 -9.13 -1.11 10.50
N VAL A 269 -8.66 -0.02 11.09
CA VAL A 269 -7.49 -0.01 11.98
C VAL A 269 -7.86 0.67 13.29
N ARG A 270 -7.60 0.01 14.42
CA ARG A 270 -7.84 0.55 15.75
C ARG A 270 -6.59 0.47 16.62
N ALA A 271 -6.22 1.58 17.24
CA ALA A 271 -5.29 1.59 18.38
C ALA A 271 -6.05 1.96 19.66
N GLU A 272 -5.72 1.27 20.75
CA GLU A 272 -6.35 1.45 22.07
C GLU A 272 -5.29 1.60 23.16
N GLY A 273 -5.62 2.34 24.22
CA GLY A 273 -4.74 2.58 25.36
C GLY A 273 -4.38 4.05 25.51
N GLU A 274 -4.12 4.45 26.75
CA GLU A 274 -3.63 5.79 27.07
C GLU A 274 -2.29 6.02 26.33
N GLU A 275 -2.16 7.18 25.69
CA GLU A 275 -0.96 7.59 24.94
C GLU A 275 -0.58 6.67 23.76
N ALA A 276 -1.51 5.85 23.26
CA ALA A 276 -1.23 4.98 22.12
C ALA A 276 -0.73 5.79 20.90
N ALA A 277 0.43 5.46 20.36
CA ALA A 277 0.96 6.09 19.16
C ALA A 277 0.71 5.16 17.96
N LEU A 278 -0.15 5.58 17.04
CA LEU A 278 -0.49 4.81 15.84
C LEU A 278 0.16 5.45 14.61
N HIS A 279 0.94 4.68 13.87
CA HIS A 279 1.45 5.07 12.56
C HIS A 279 0.85 4.16 11.50
N VAL A 280 0.08 4.72 10.57
CA VAL A 280 -0.45 3.98 9.42
C VAL A 280 0.25 4.43 8.16
N ALA A 281 0.94 3.50 7.49
CA ALA A 281 1.57 3.70 6.20
C ALA A 281 0.74 3.00 5.10
N LEU A 282 0.35 3.76 4.08
CA LEU A 282 -0.48 3.30 2.96
C LEU A 282 0.35 3.38 1.68
N ASN A 283 0.76 2.23 1.16
CA ASN A 283 1.66 2.14 0.01
C ASN A 283 0.97 1.53 -1.21
N GLY A 284 1.15 2.16 -2.38
CA GLY A 284 0.82 1.58 -3.68
C GLY A 284 -0.62 1.78 -4.18
N ARG A 285 -1.66 1.60 -3.36
CA ARG A 285 -3.09 1.78 -3.75
C ARG A 285 -3.74 3.03 -3.13
N ARG A 286 -4.96 3.39 -3.58
CA ARG A 286 -5.67 4.53 -2.98
C ARG A 286 -6.03 4.18 -1.54
N PRO A 287 -5.92 5.13 -0.58
CA PRO A 287 -6.36 4.88 0.79
C PRO A 287 -7.78 4.30 0.90
N SER A 288 -8.72 4.77 0.08
CA SER A 288 -10.10 4.26 0.05
C SER A 288 -10.26 2.82 -0.46
N GLU A 289 -9.26 2.29 -1.17
CA GLU A 289 -9.23 0.91 -1.66
C GLU A 289 -8.52 -0.02 -0.67
N MET A 290 -7.61 0.52 0.12
CA MET A 290 -6.78 -0.19 1.10
C MET A 290 -7.43 -0.24 2.49
N VAL A 291 -8.14 0.82 2.87
CA VAL A 291 -8.80 0.97 4.16
C VAL A 291 -10.31 1.07 3.90
N MET A 292 -11.02 -0.03 4.08
CA MET A 292 -12.47 -0.09 3.94
C MET A 292 -13.13 0.10 5.32
N GLY A 293 -13.02 1.32 5.85
CA GLY A 293 -13.50 1.65 7.19
C GLY A 293 -12.75 2.85 7.79
N GLU A 294 -12.93 3.05 9.08
CA GLU A 294 -12.26 4.09 9.85
C GLU A 294 -10.90 3.63 10.35
N ILE A 295 -9.93 4.55 10.39
CA ILE A 295 -8.73 4.45 11.22
C ILE A 295 -9.00 5.25 12.50
N ARG A 296 -8.90 4.58 13.64
CA ARG A 296 -9.26 5.15 14.94
C ARG A 296 -8.14 4.91 15.95
N ASN A 297 -7.77 5.95 16.68
CA ASN A 297 -6.89 5.85 17.83
C ASN A 297 -7.59 6.54 19.00
N ASP A 298 -8.06 5.78 19.98
CA ASP A 298 -9.09 6.23 20.92
C ASP A 298 -8.70 7.49 21.70
N ASP A 299 -7.44 7.59 22.14
CA ASP A 299 -6.93 8.73 22.91
C ASP A 299 -5.47 9.04 22.53
N GLY A 300 -5.06 8.69 21.33
CA GLY A 300 -3.66 8.64 20.96
C GLY A 300 -3.27 9.54 19.78
N MET A 301 -1.96 9.61 19.54
CA MET A 301 -1.38 10.33 18.40
C MET A 301 -1.45 9.44 17.17
N THR A 302 -1.87 10.00 16.04
CA THR A 302 -1.95 9.24 14.78
C THR A 302 -1.15 9.90 13.68
N THR A 303 -0.20 9.16 13.12
CA THR A 303 0.55 9.55 11.93
C THR A 303 0.02 8.77 10.73
N ILE A 304 -0.37 9.47 9.67
CA ILE A 304 -0.81 8.89 8.39
C ILE A 304 0.22 9.23 7.33
N GLU A 305 0.81 8.20 6.77
CA GLU A 305 1.78 8.26 5.68
C GLU A 305 1.19 7.59 4.45
N VAL A 306 1.36 8.21 3.28
CA VAL A 306 0.98 7.63 1.99
C VAL A 306 2.18 7.67 1.07
N ASN A 307 2.61 6.53 0.53
CA ASN A 307 3.77 6.41 -0.36
C ASN A 307 5.03 7.16 0.13
N GLY A 308 5.39 7.04 1.42
CA GLY A 308 6.55 7.73 1.99
C GLY A 308 6.32 9.18 2.43
N VAL A 309 5.12 9.74 2.22
CA VAL A 309 4.82 11.14 2.54
C VAL A 309 3.83 11.23 3.68
N VAL A 310 4.21 11.94 4.75
CA VAL A 310 3.36 12.16 5.92
C VAL A 310 2.27 13.20 5.62
N LEU A 311 1.03 12.74 5.51
CA LEU A 311 -0.15 13.57 5.29
C LEU A 311 -0.79 14.08 6.59
N HIS A 312 -0.60 13.32 7.66
CA HIS A 312 -0.99 13.71 9.01
C HIS A 312 0.11 13.30 9.96
N ASP A 313 0.59 14.24 10.75
CA ASP A 313 1.57 13.99 11.79
C ASP A 313 0.88 14.00 13.15
N GLY A 314 1.13 12.97 13.96
CA GLY A 314 0.49 12.81 15.26
C GLY A 314 0.78 13.90 16.29
N MET A 315 1.74 14.80 16.02
CA MET A 315 2.08 15.95 16.88
C MET A 315 1.57 17.29 16.32
N THR A 316 1.52 17.43 15.00
CA THR A 316 1.29 18.71 14.33
C THR A 316 0.00 18.76 13.50
N GLY A 317 -0.68 17.63 13.32
CA GLY A 317 -1.95 17.52 12.61
C GLY A 317 -1.79 17.27 11.10
N ALA A 318 -2.80 17.65 10.31
CA ALA A 318 -2.75 17.48 8.86
C ALA A 318 -1.73 18.43 8.22
N THR A 319 -0.81 17.90 7.43
CA THR A 319 0.32 18.65 6.86
C THR A 319 -0.06 19.48 5.63
N GLY A 320 -1.19 19.16 5.00
CA GLY A 320 -1.62 19.78 3.73
C GLY A 320 -0.77 19.38 2.53
N LEU A 321 0.17 18.43 2.70
CA LEU A 321 1.00 17.92 1.61
C LEU A 321 0.17 17.12 0.59
N LEU A 322 0.69 17.03 -0.63
CA LEU A 322 0.08 16.32 -1.75
C LEU A 322 0.94 15.11 -2.13
N VAL A 323 0.41 13.91 -1.95
CA VAL A 323 1.10 12.67 -2.33
C VAL A 323 0.74 12.27 -3.76
N PRO A 324 1.73 11.96 -4.60
CA PRO A 324 1.46 11.38 -5.91
C PRO A 324 0.80 10.01 -5.79
N PHE A 325 -0.29 9.83 -6.51
CA PHE A 325 -1.01 8.56 -6.60
C PHE A 325 -1.44 8.29 -8.05
N GLY A 326 -0.52 7.83 -8.87
CA GLY A 326 -0.75 7.66 -10.32
C GLY A 326 -1.15 8.98 -10.99
N ALA A 327 -2.37 9.04 -11.53
CA ALA A 327 -2.93 10.24 -12.16
C ALA A 327 -3.60 11.22 -11.18
N ARG A 328 -3.61 10.91 -9.88
CA ARG A 328 -4.26 11.70 -8.84
C ARG A 328 -3.27 12.09 -7.76
N ASP A 329 -3.60 13.16 -7.05
CA ASP A 329 -2.93 13.54 -5.82
C ASP A 329 -3.85 13.28 -4.64
N VAL A 330 -3.29 12.72 -3.58
CA VAL A 330 -4.00 12.46 -2.33
C VAL A 330 -3.50 13.46 -1.29
N SER A 331 -4.43 14.05 -0.55
CA SER A 331 -4.15 14.91 0.60
C SER A 331 -5.16 14.65 1.71
N ILE A 332 -4.85 15.13 2.90
CA ILE A 332 -5.79 15.22 4.01
C ILE A 332 -6.06 16.71 4.24
N GLY A 333 -7.34 17.08 4.31
CA GLY A 333 -7.73 18.46 4.62
C GLY A 333 -7.12 18.94 5.94
N ALA A 334 -6.67 20.19 5.97
CA ALA A 334 -6.10 20.81 7.16
C ALA A 334 -7.07 20.64 8.36
N SER A 335 -6.51 20.27 9.51
CA SER A 335 -7.27 20.08 10.75
C SER A 335 -6.37 20.40 11.93
N GLU A 336 -6.95 21.08 12.92
CA GLU A 336 -6.30 21.36 14.20
C GLU A 336 -6.41 20.18 15.19
N ILE A 337 -7.15 19.12 14.84
CA ILE A 337 -7.33 17.94 15.69
C ILE A 337 -6.15 17.00 15.48
N VAL A 338 -5.31 16.89 16.51
CA VAL A 338 -4.07 16.11 16.51
C VAL A 338 -4.26 14.73 17.18
N GLN A 339 -4.97 14.70 18.32
CA GLN A 339 -5.20 13.51 19.16
C GLN A 339 -6.65 13.02 19.05
N GLY A 340 -6.87 11.71 19.07
CA GLY A 340 -8.22 11.13 19.03
C GLY A 340 -8.94 11.31 17.69
N ARG A 341 -8.24 11.77 16.65
CA ARG A 341 -8.82 11.98 15.33
C ARG A 341 -9.18 10.64 14.70
N VAL A 342 -10.43 10.52 14.25
CA VAL A 342 -10.90 9.41 13.42
C VAL A 342 -10.69 9.78 11.95
N PHE A 343 -10.00 8.94 11.19
CA PHE A 343 -9.81 9.11 9.75
C PHE A 343 -10.76 8.20 8.99
N ARG A 344 -11.56 8.80 8.13
CA ARG A 344 -12.49 8.13 7.23
C ARG A 344 -11.92 8.08 5.82
N PRO A 345 -12.36 7.14 4.97
CA PRO A 345 -11.97 7.13 3.56
C PRO A 345 -12.27 8.46 2.85
N ALA A 346 -13.32 9.17 3.29
CA ALA A 346 -13.71 10.47 2.76
C ALA A 346 -12.75 11.63 3.16
N ASP A 347 -11.91 11.46 4.18
CA ASP A 347 -10.93 12.48 4.58
C ASP A 347 -9.73 12.55 3.62
N PHE A 348 -9.51 11.48 2.84
CA PHE A 348 -8.51 11.41 1.80
C PHE A 348 -9.02 12.07 0.53
N LEU A 349 -8.74 13.37 0.40
CA LEU A 349 -9.12 14.15 -0.75
C LEU A 349 -8.26 13.73 -1.93
N SER A 350 -8.91 13.16 -2.95
CA SER A 350 -8.28 12.83 -4.22
C SER A 350 -8.58 13.93 -5.24
N GLY A 351 -7.58 14.73 -5.58
CA GLY A 351 -7.63 15.66 -6.71
C GLY A 351 -7.02 15.03 -7.96
N TYR A 352 -7.48 15.39 -9.15
CA TYR A 352 -6.70 15.08 -10.35
C TYR A 352 -5.41 15.89 -10.31
N ALA A 353 -4.28 15.21 -10.51
CA ALA A 353 -2.98 15.86 -10.46
C ALA A 353 -2.81 16.74 -11.71
N PRO A 354 -2.26 17.96 -11.59
CA PRO A 354 -1.83 18.76 -12.76
C PRO A 354 -0.93 17.98 -13.73
N ARG A 355 -0.23 16.96 -13.22
CA ARG A 355 0.54 15.97 -14.00
C ARG A 355 -0.27 15.22 -15.05
N ALA A 356 -1.50 14.83 -14.75
CA ALA A 356 -2.36 14.16 -15.72
C ALA A 356 -2.69 15.08 -16.90
N ALA A 357 -2.94 16.36 -16.64
CA ALA A 357 -3.19 17.36 -17.69
C ALA A 357 -1.97 17.53 -18.62
N VAL A 358 -0.77 17.60 -18.05
CA VAL A 358 0.47 17.70 -18.82
C VAL A 358 0.69 16.45 -19.70
N PHE A 359 0.41 15.25 -19.19
CA PHE A 359 0.50 14.02 -19.99
C PHE A 359 -0.57 13.93 -21.09
N GLU A 360 -1.81 14.34 -20.80
CA GLU A 360 -2.87 14.37 -21.83
C GLU A 360 -2.54 15.38 -22.94
N ALA A 361 -1.99 16.54 -22.59
CA ALA A 361 -1.62 17.57 -23.56
C ALA A 361 -0.38 17.20 -24.40
N PHE A 362 0.48 16.30 -23.91
CA PHE A 362 1.80 16.06 -24.50
C PHE A 362 1.78 15.51 -25.94
N PRO A 363 1.02 14.45 -26.28
CA PRO A 363 0.96 13.95 -27.67
C PRO A 363 0.48 15.01 -28.66
N ASP A 364 -0.57 15.76 -28.30
CA ASP A 364 -1.14 16.79 -29.17
C ASP A 364 -0.20 17.98 -29.34
N PHE A 365 0.48 18.38 -28.26
CA PHE A 365 1.53 19.39 -28.35
C PHE A 365 2.66 18.96 -29.29
N LEU A 366 3.12 17.70 -29.21
CA LEU A 366 4.13 17.18 -30.15
C LEU A 366 3.62 17.16 -31.59
N LEU A 367 2.37 16.77 -31.82
CA LEU A 367 1.77 16.81 -33.16
C LEU A 367 1.74 18.23 -33.72
N ARG A 368 1.38 19.24 -32.91
CA ARG A 368 1.39 20.65 -33.33
C ARG A 368 2.78 21.20 -33.57
N LEU A 369 3.75 20.76 -32.77
CA LEU A 369 5.16 21.10 -32.98
C LEU A 369 5.68 20.50 -34.30
N ASP A 370 5.07 19.38 -34.76
CA ASP A 370 5.45 18.71 -35.99
C ASP A 370 4.71 19.19 -37.25
N GLN A 371 3.49 19.74 -37.12
CA GLN A 371 2.63 20.20 -38.21
C GLN A 371 3.26 21.34 -39.05
N GLY A 372 4.13 20.95 -39.98
CA GLY A 372 4.90 21.85 -40.86
C GLY A 372 4.08 22.52 -41.98
N GLU A 373 2.83 22.12 -42.20
CA GLU A 373 1.96 22.66 -43.28
C GLU A 373 1.07 23.83 -42.83
N GLY A 374 0.79 23.98 -41.53
CA GLY A 374 0.03 25.13 -41.00
C GLY A 374 0.88 26.35 -40.67
N ALA A 375 2.18 26.15 -40.42
CA ALA A 375 3.10 27.23 -40.11
C ALA A 375 3.51 27.95 -41.41
N VAL A 376 3.01 29.18 -41.57
CA VAL A 376 3.19 30.07 -42.73
C VAL A 376 4.67 30.49 -42.87
N GLY A 377 5.53 29.56 -43.30
CA GLY A 377 6.94 29.81 -43.59
C GLY A 377 7.19 29.70 -45.09
N LYS A 378 7.52 30.83 -45.75
CA LYS A 378 7.90 30.80 -47.17
C LYS A 378 9.32 30.26 -47.32
N ARG A 379 9.52 29.26 -48.19
CA ARG A 379 10.86 28.83 -48.60
C ARG A 379 11.59 29.99 -49.27
N LEU A 380 12.63 30.49 -48.63
CA LEU A 380 13.54 31.50 -49.18
C LEU A 380 14.62 30.78 -49.99
N ARG A 381 14.48 30.81 -51.31
CA ARG A 381 15.46 30.22 -52.23
C ARG A 381 16.69 31.10 -52.33
N ILE A 382 17.87 30.48 -52.29
CA ILE A 382 19.13 31.18 -52.54
C ILE A 382 19.24 31.41 -54.06
N PRO A 383 19.45 32.66 -54.54
CA PRO A 383 19.52 32.94 -55.96
C PRO A 383 20.53 32.04 -56.69
N GLY A 384 20.08 31.39 -57.77
CA GLY A 384 20.91 30.49 -58.58
C GLY A 384 21.22 29.12 -57.95
N SER A 385 20.63 28.80 -56.79
CA SER A 385 20.87 27.55 -56.06
C SER A 385 19.58 26.74 -55.86
N PRO A 386 19.64 25.40 -55.86
CA PRO A 386 18.51 24.55 -55.43
C PRO A 386 18.25 24.62 -53.91
N ALA A 387 19.14 25.28 -53.15
CA ALA A 387 19.03 25.38 -51.71
C ALA A 387 17.99 26.42 -51.28
N TRP A 388 17.31 26.12 -50.18
CA TRP A 388 16.33 26.99 -49.57
C TRP A 388 16.40 26.92 -48.05
N ILE A 389 15.94 27.99 -47.40
CA ILE A 389 15.77 28.09 -45.95
C ILE A 389 14.32 28.48 -45.67
N LYS A 390 13.72 27.88 -44.65
CA LYS A 390 12.39 28.19 -44.13
C LYS A 390 12.55 28.52 -42.64
N VAL A 391 11.92 29.61 -42.21
CA VAL A 391 11.75 29.95 -40.81
C VAL A 391 10.26 30.10 -40.58
N SER A 392 9.74 29.39 -39.59
CA SER A 392 8.34 29.41 -39.19
C SER A 392 8.24 29.64 -37.69
N GLY A 393 7.14 30.22 -37.26
CA GLY A 393 6.76 30.25 -35.88
C GLY A 393 5.27 30.48 -35.77
N GLY A 394 4.71 30.13 -34.63
CA GLY A 394 3.29 30.29 -34.39
C GLY A 394 2.97 30.18 -32.91
N GLN A 395 1.83 30.76 -32.56
CA GLN A 395 1.19 30.56 -31.28
C GLN A 395 -0.24 30.07 -31.53
N GLY A 396 -0.79 29.31 -30.60
CA GLY A 396 -2.17 28.86 -30.67
C GLY A 396 -2.64 28.36 -29.32
N SER A 397 -3.94 28.19 -29.20
CA SER A 397 -4.56 27.48 -28.09
C SER A 397 -5.19 26.19 -28.59
N TYR A 398 -5.28 25.20 -27.73
CA TYR A 398 -6.03 23.99 -28.02
C TYR A 398 -6.79 23.50 -26.80
N GLU A 399 -8.02 23.13 -27.10
CA GLU A 399 -8.91 22.40 -26.21
C GLU A 399 -9.15 21.03 -26.85
N PRO A 400 -8.70 19.93 -26.22
CA PRO A 400 -8.92 18.58 -26.73
C PRO A 400 -10.41 18.27 -26.81
N ASP A 401 -10.84 17.67 -27.92
CA ASP A 401 -12.21 17.18 -28.10
C ASP A 401 -12.60 16.17 -27.00
N ARG A 402 -11.59 15.52 -26.40
CA ARG A 402 -11.71 14.66 -25.22
C ARG A 402 -10.53 14.91 -24.29
N SER A 403 -10.79 15.53 -23.14
CA SER A 403 -9.86 15.52 -22.02
C SER A 403 -10.57 14.92 -20.80
N HIS A 404 -9.90 14.01 -20.08
CA HIS A 404 -10.47 13.47 -18.83
C HIS A 404 -10.32 14.46 -17.68
N VAL A 405 -9.46 15.48 -17.84
CA VAL A 405 -9.16 16.48 -16.81
C VAL A 405 -9.52 17.91 -17.22
N GLY A 406 -10.16 18.10 -18.39
CA GLY A 406 -10.48 19.44 -18.91
C GLY A 406 -9.23 20.27 -19.21
N ALA A 407 -8.14 19.61 -19.62
CA ALA A 407 -6.88 20.28 -19.92
C ALA A 407 -7.03 21.17 -21.17
N THR A 408 -6.72 22.45 -21.04
CA THR A 408 -6.47 23.33 -22.18
C THR A 408 -4.99 23.63 -22.25
N HIS A 409 -4.46 23.96 -23.43
CA HIS A 409 -3.08 24.44 -23.50
C HIS A 409 -2.87 25.51 -24.56
N ASP A 410 -2.10 26.51 -24.16
CA ASP A 410 -1.58 27.55 -25.04
C ASP A 410 -0.16 27.18 -25.42
N PHE A 411 0.14 27.15 -26.71
CA PHE A 411 1.46 26.75 -27.21
C PHE A 411 2.07 27.82 -28.10
N ASN A 412 3.39 27.88 -28.07
CA ASN A 412 4.22 28.64 -28.99
C ASN A 412 5.29 27.72 -29.57
N HIS A 413 5.58 27.89 -30.86
CA HIS A 413 6.63 27.13 -31.52
C HIS A 413 7.44 27.98 -32.49
N PHE A 414 8.63 27.48 -32.77
CA PHE A 414 9.60 28.01 -33.70
C PHE A 414 10.22 26.83 -34.47
N GLU A 415 10.30 26.98 -35.78
CA GLU A 415 10.88 26.00 -36.69
C GLU A 415 11.91 26.70 -37.58
N THR A 416 13.04 26.03 -37.80
CA THR A 416 13.99 26.36 -38.86
C THR A 416 14.28 25.11 -39.67
N GLU A 417 14.11 25.20 -40.99
CA GLU A 417 14.33 24.11 -41.91
C GLU A 417 15.21 24.58 -43.07
N ALA A 418 16.18 23.76 -43.46
CA ALA A 418 17.06 24.05 -44.59
C ALA A 418 17.17 22.80 -45.46
N GLY A 419 17.03 22.98 -46.78
CA GLY A 419 16.99 21.86 -47.70
C GLY A 419 17.39 22.20 -49.12
N VAL A 420 17.33 21.18 -49.95
CA VAL A 420 17.61 21.25 -51.39
C VAL A 420 16.44 20.70 -52.18
N GLU A 421 16.15 21.31 -53.32
CA GLU A 421 15.10 20.91 -54.25
C GLU A 421 15.72 20.45 -55.58
N PHE A 422 15.22 19.36 -56.13
CA PHE A 422 15.74 18.75 -57.36
C PHE A 422 14.59 18.29 -58.27
N GLY A 423 14.77 18.42 -59.58
CA GLY A 423 13.79 17.95 -60.56
C GLY A 423 13.80 16.43 -60.64
N LEU A 424 12.63 15.79 -60.54
CA LEU A 424 12.49 14.33 -60.63
C LEU A 424 12.14 13.85 -62.05
N PHE A 425 11.50 14.70 -62.86
CA PHE A 425 11.06 14.35 -64.21
C PHE A 425 11.33 15.48 -65.23
N GLN A 426 11.66 15.10 -66.47
CA GLN A 426 11.89 16.05 -67.58
C GLN A 426 10.59 16.79 -67.91
N GLY A 427 10.58 18.11 -67.70
CA GLY A 427 9.39 18.96 -67.83
C GLY A 427 9.07 19.80 -66.60
N ARG A 428 9.81 19.63 -65.47
CA ARG A 428 9.67 20.39 -64.21
C ARG A 428 8.30 20.34 -63.54
N THR A 429 7.41 19.47 -64.00
CA THR A 429 6.09 19.26 -63.38
C THR A 429 6.16 18.45 -62.09
N LEU A 430 7.27 17.76 -61.80
CA LEU A 430 7.51 17.03 -60.56
C LEU A 430 8.87 17.41 -59.97
N THR A 431 8.86 17.91 -58.74
CA THR A 431 10.05 18.25 -57.95
C THR A 431 10.11 17.38 -56.69
N GLY A 432 11.32 17.02 -56.29
CA GLY A 432 11.62 16.37 -55.02
C GLY A 432 12.44 17.31 -54.15
N TRP A 433 12.39 17.10 -52.83
CA TRP A 433 13.22 17.84 -51.90
C TRP A 433 13.62 16.99 -50.69
N ALA A 434 14.73 17.35 -50.08
CA ALA A 434 15.21 16.81 -48.82
C ALA A 434 15.75 17.93 -47.94
N SER A 435 15.54 17.85 -46.63
CA SER A 435 15.87 18.93 -45.69
C SER A 435 16.20 18.41 -44.29
N LEU A 436 16.86 19.27 -43.52
CA LEU A 436 17.06 19.14 -42.09
C LEU A 436 16.22 20.21 -41.38
N ARG A 437 15.58 19.84 -40.28
CA ARG A 437 14.74 20.73 -39.48
C ARG A 437 15.14 20.73 -38.02
N ARG A 438 15.03 21.90 -37.40
CA ARG A 438 15.08 22.10 -35.96
C ARG A 438 13.78 22.75 -35.53
N VAL A 439 13.11 22.15 -34.56
CA VAL A 439 11.88 22.66 -33.96
C VAL A 439 12.10 22.89 -32.48
N ALA A 440 11.47 23.92 -31.93
CA ALA A 440 11.43 24.18 -30.52
C ALA A 440 10.09 24.83 -30.17
N GLY A 441 9.51 24.47 -29.04
CA GLY A 441 8.27 25.07 -28.60
C GLY A 441 8.04 24.86 -27.12
N SER A 442 7.08 25.58 -26.60
CA SER A 442 6.56 25.39 -25.25
C SER A 442 5.04 25.40 -25.27
N ALA A 443 4.43 24.72 -24.31
CA ALA A 443 3.00 24.81 -24.03
C ALA A 443 2.75 25.01 -22.54
N ASP A 444 1.93 25.99 -22.20
CA ASP A 444 1.40 26.19 -20.87
C ASP A 444 0.06 25.44 -20.79
N VAL A 445 0.00 24.43 -19.93
CA VAL A 445 -1.14 23.53 -19.74
C VAL A 445 -1.93 24.01 -18.54
N SER A 446 -3.24 24.17 -18.69
CA SER A 446 -4.16 24.57 -17.62
C SER A 446 -5.19 23.49 -17.35
N ALA A 447 -5.45 23.19 -16.08
CA ALA A 447 -6.55 22.30 -15.64
C ALA A 447 -7.19 22.84 -14.34
N PRO A 448 -8.39 22.36 -13.94
CA PRO A 448 -9.13 22.92 -12.81
C PRO A 448 -8.39 22.91 -11.47
N THR A 449 -7.47 21.96 -11.29
CA THR A 449 -6.70 21.74 -10.06
C THR A 449 -5.26 22.25 -10.14
N GLY A 450 -4.90 22.95 -11.21
CA GLY A 450 -3.55 23.45 -11.48
C GLY A 450 -3.08 23.14 -12.89
N GLY A 451 -1.90 23.62 -13.26
CA GLY A 451 -1.38 23.48 -14.60
C GLY A 451 0.02 22.90 -14.67
N GLY A 452 0.67 23.17 -15.78
CA GLY A 452 2.06 22.82 -15.98
C GLY A 452 2.60 23.42 -17.25
N LYS A 453 3.84 23.05 -17.56
CA LYS A 453 4.53 23.52 -18.74
C LYS A 453 5.21 22.36 -19.44
N ILE A 454 5.08 22.33 -20.76
CA ILE A 454 5.81 21.44 -21.64
C ILE A 454 6.82 22.29 -22.38
N ASP A 455 8.10 21.94 -22.32
CA ASP A 455 9.12 22.51 -23.20
C ASP A 455 9.64 21.37 -24.08
N ALA A 456 9.62 21.51 -25.41
CA ALA A 456 10.19 20.51 -26.31
C ALA A 456 11.07 21.13 -27.37
N SER A 457 12.12 20.41 -27.73
CA SER A 457 12.97 20.73 -28.87
C SER A 457 13.26 19.46 -29.66
N GLY A 458 13.29 19.58 -30.98
CA GLY A 458 13.47 18.45 -31.88
C GLY A 458 14.46 18.77 -32.99
N PHE A 459 15.17 17.73 -33.42
CA PHE A 459 15.97 17.76 -34.64
C PHE A 459 15.52 16.60 -35.53
N GLY A 460 15.35 16.89 -36.82
CA GLY A 460 14.78 15.94 -37.75
C GLY A 460 15.23 16.15 -39.18
N ALA A 461 14.76 15.24 -40.03
CA ALA A 461 14.91 15.33 -41.47
C ALA A 461 13.54 15.11 -42.12
N SER A 462 13.35 15.74 -43.28
CA SER A 462 12.14 15.56 -44.07
C SER A 462 12.50 15.41 -45.54
N ALA A 463 11.63 14.70 -46.26
CA ALA A 463 11.70 14.56 -47.70
C ALA A 463 10.29 14.63 -48.26
N GLY A 464 10.16 15.11 -49.48
CA GLY A 464 8.86 15.19 -50.12
C GLY A 464 8.94 15.43 -51.61
N THR A 465 7.77 15.42 -52.23
CA THR A 465 7.60 15.68 -53.65
C THR A 465 6.46 16.68 -53.85
N SER A 466 6.61 17.59 -54.81
CA SER A 466 5.51 18.41 -55.29
C SER A 466 5.33 18.24 -56.78
N TRP A 467 4.08 18.25 -57.20
CA TRP A 467 3.65 18.17 -58.58
C TRP A 467 2.79 19.40 -58.90
N GLU A 468 3.10 20.04 -60.02
CA GLU A 468 2.36 21.20 -60.54
C GLU A 468 2.11 20.98 -62.03
N ASN A 469 0.86 21.14 -62.47
CA ASN A 469 0.50 21.03 -63.88
C ASN A 469 0.19 22.38 -64.52
N THR A 470 0.15 22.41 -65.85
CA THR A 470 -0.13 23.64 -66.62
C THR A 470 -1.56 24.15 -66.47
N GLY A 471 -2.47 23.35 -65.91
CA GLY A 471 -3.85 23.75 -65.59
C GLY A 471 -3.97 24.43 -64.23
N GLY A 472 -2.85 24.63 -63.49
CA GLY A 472 -2.85 25.24 -62.16
C GLY A 472 -3.21 24.29 -61.03
N TYR A 473 -3.29 22.98 -61.28
CA TYR A 473 -3.43 21.99 -60.22
C TYR A 473 -2.09 21.73 -59.55
N HIS A 474 -2.10 21.66 -58.23
CA HIS A 474 -0.93 21.41 -57.39
C HIS A 474 -1.22 20.27 -56.40
N ALA A 475 -0.27 19.35 -56.23
CA ALA A 475 -0.28 18.34 -55.20
C ALA A 475 1.10 18.21 -54.57
N SER A 476 1.17 18.06 -53.25
CA SER A 476 2.42 17.81 -52.54
C SER A 476 2.23 16.71 -51.50
N GLY A 477 3.30 15.98 -51.24
CA GLY A 477 3.37 14.99 -50.17
C GLY A 477 4.74 15.03 -49.51
N SER A 478 4.78 14.81 -48.20
CA SER A 478 6.03 14.79 -47.45
C SER A 478 6.00 13.77 -46.34
N VAL A 479 7.20 13.32 -45.95
CA VAL A 479 7.44 12.51 -44.76
C VAL A 479 8.50 13.21 -43.93
N SER A 480 8.32 13.24 -42.63
CA SER A 480 9.30 13.78 -41.70
C SER A 480 9.56 12.80 -40.56
N LEU A 481 10.80 12.82 -40.07
CA LEU A 481 11.21 12.08 -38.88
C LEU A 481 11.94 13.07 -37.97
N THR A 482 11.33 13.33 -36.80
CA THR A 482 11.87 14.26 -35.80
C THR A 482 12.10 13.53 -34.49
N ARG A 483 13.31 13.66 -33.93
CA ARG A 483 13.61 13.20 -32.58
C ARG A 483 13.42 14.36 -31.61
N TYR A 484 12.53 14.20 -30.64
CA TYR A 484 12.24 15.21 -29.61
C TYR A 484 12.99 14.93 -28.30
N LYS A 485 13.41 16.02 -27.65
CA LYS A 485 13.71 16.09 -26.23
C LYS A 485 12.66 16.98 -25.60
N ALA A 486 11.93 16.46 -24.61
CA ALA A 486 10.91 17.18 -23.87
C ALA A 486 11.26 17.26 -22.39
N ASP A 487 10.98 18.41 -21.79
CA ASP A 487 10.98 18.66 -20.35
C ASP A 487 9.53 18.97 -19.96
N LEU A 488 8.94 18.13 -19.12
CA LEU A 488 7.57 18.29 -18.64
C LEU A 488 7.62 18.80 -17.20
N ARG A 489 6.87 19.85 -16.89
CA ARG A 489 6.78 20.48 -15.57
C ARG A 489 5.34 20.62 -15.14
N THR A 490 5.08 20.52 -13.85
CA THR A 490 3.74 20.73 -13.27
C THR A 490 3.84 21.72 -12.12
N ASP A 491 2.79 22.50 -11.94
CA ASP A 491 2.68 23.39 -10.79
C ASP A 491 2.78 22.57 -9.49
N GLY A 492 3.49 23.11 -8.50
CA GLY A 492 3.69 22.47 -7.19
C GLY A 492 4.71 21.31 -7.13
N ARG A 493 5.09 20.68 -8.25
CA ARG A 493 6.05 19.55 -8.27
C ARG A 493 7.30 19.73 -9.12
N GLY A 494 7.39 20.79 -9.91
CA GLY A 494 8.60 21.06 -10.70
C GLY A 494 8.72 20.13 -11.90
N ALA A 495 9.92 19.67 -12.23
CA ALA A 495 10.19 18.89 -13.44
C ALA A 495 9.99 17.38 -13.23
N LEU A 496 9.22 16.77 -14.12
CA LEU A 496 8.83 15.36 -14.05
C LEU A 496 10.01 14.38 -14.09
N LYS A 497 11.10 14.74 -14.76
CA LYS A 497 12.32 13.90 -14.83
C LYS A 497 13.06 13.80 -13.48
N ASP A 498 12.79 14.72 -12.57
CA ASP A 498 13.43 14.81 -11.26
C ASP A 498 12.52 14.21 -10.15
N ASP A 499 11.32 13.73 -10.51
CA ASP A 499 10.31 13.19 -9.60
C ASP A 499 10.43 11.66 -9.45
N VAL A 500 10.27 11.16 -8.23
CA VAL A 500 10.41 9.74 -7.88
C VAL A 500 9.23 8.97 -8.50
N GLY A 501 9.50 8.10 -9.48
CA GLY A 501 8.47 7.35 -10.22
C GLY A 501 8.24 7.79 -11.68
N ALA A 502 9.16 8.56 -12.27
CA ALA A 502 9.11 8.97 -13.68
C ALA A 502 9.67 7.95 -14.69
N THR A 503 9.87 6.69 -14.29
CA THR A 503 10.08 5.59 -15.23
C THR A 503 8.72 5.19 -15.81
N ALA A 504 8.49 5.60 -17.05
CA ALA A 504 7.39 5.14 -17.89
C ALA A 504 7.57 3.67 -18.31
#